data_AF-A0A1B7W781-F1
#
_entry.id   AF-A0A1B7W781-F1
#
_cell.length_a   1.000
_cell.length_b   1.000
_cell.length_c   1.000
_cell.angle_alpha   90.00
_cell.angle_beta   90.00
_cell.angle_gamma   90.00
#
_symmetry.space_group_name_H-M   'P 1'
#
loop_
_entity.id
_entity.type
_entity.pdbx_description
1 polymer ?
#
loop_
_entity_poly.entity_id
_entity_poly.type
_entity_poly.pdbx_seq_one_letter_code
_entity_poly.pdbx_strand_id
1 'polypeptide(L)'
;GVILFIHPAADIQVAKGTFDSGIRNPDITKLESELSFLHIKSTMSIKSKIKQVKMEICFNRRELAYARLESIAGADNQYSLMQVFGRGHIITRSGASMYVTHCNPVDVLPRTALNCTDEIPVTYNGTDVFVDPISMVIKSAGVITRCNDVAPPRWLIAGRWYCSYPAIKDCADPEEIPVQAVLVDEGTVVNQGLGRSIYSKEQLEEFVKFQDSHQVRKAYWAETAEIAYGGRGEGG
;
A
#
# COMPACT_ATOMS: atom_id res chain seq x y z
N GLY A 1 -58.81 27.38 12.36
CA GLY A 1 -58.54 28.45 13.34
C GLY A 1 -57.05 28.52 13.55
N VAL A 2 -56.47 29.71 13.43
CA VAL A 2 -55.10 30.04 13.84
C VAL A 2 -55.11 30.34 15.33
N ILE A 3 -54.10 29.92 16.10
CA ILE A 3 -53.53 30.75 17.18
C ILE A 3 -52.00 30.55 17.24
N LEU A 4 -51.32 31.70 17.29
CA LEU A 4 -49.90 31.98 17.49
C LEU A 4 -49.68 32.38 18.96
N PHE A 5 -48.51 32.09 19.57
CA PHE A 5 -47.93 33.01 20.55
C PHE A 5 -46.39 33.08 20.43
N ILE A 6 -45.91 34.31 20.47
CA ILE A 6 -44.51 34.76 20.53
C ILE A 6 -44.21 35.08 22.01
N HIS A 7 -42.99 34.83 22.50
CA HIS A 7 -42.46 35.58 23.64
C HIS A 7 -41.34 36.53 23.17
N PRO A 8 -41.40 37.82 23.57
CA PRO A 8 -40.47 38.87 23.17
C PRO A 8 -39.23 38.88 24.07
N ALA A 9 -38.05 38.85 23.46
CA ALA A 9 -36.87 39.47 24.04
C ALA A 9 -36.53 40.67 23.18
N ALA A 10 -37.14 41.81 23.53
CA ALA A 10 -36.83 43.11 22.99
C ALA A 10 -35.48 43.57 23.54
N ASP A 11 -34.38 43.00 23.03
CA ASP A 11 -33.07 43.66 22.86
C ASP A 11 -31.96 42.75 22.31
N ILE A 12 -32.28 41.79 21.41
CA ILE A 12 -31.21 41.20 20.60
C ILE A 12 -30.82 42.24 19.57
N GLN A 13 -29.87 43.09 19.95
CA GLN A 13 -29.05 43.82 19.01
C GLN A 13 -28.37 42.77 18.13
N VAL A 14 -28.96 42.53 16.96
CA VAL A 14 -28.22 41.90 15.85
C VAL A 14 -26.97 42.74 15.73
N ALA A 15 -25.80 42.13 15.95
CA ALA A 15 -24.53 42.83 15.86
C ALA A 15 -24.46 43.47 14.48
N LYS A 16 -24.83 44.75 14.41
CA LYS A 16 -24.77 45.56 13.20
C LYS A 16 -23.36 46.12 13.18
N GLY A 17 -22.40 45.21 13.03
CA GLY A 17 -21.09 45.58 12.57
C GLY A 17 -21.26 46.02 11.12
N THR A 18 -21.13 47.32 10.87
CA THR A 18 -20.56 47.72 9.59
C THR A 18 -19.21 47.05 9.51
N PHE A 19 -19.00 46.20 8.50
CA PHE A 19 -17.65 45.82 8.10
C PHE A 19 -16.93 47.13 7.83
N ASP A 20 -16.06 47.53 8.76
CA ASP A 20 -15.05 48.50 8.45
C ASP A 20 -14.28 47.88 7.29
N SER A 21 -14.41 48.48 6.12
CA SER A 21 -13.60 48.15 4.96
C SER A 21 -12.20 48.73 5.13
N GLY A 22 -11.63 48.57 6.34
CA GLY A 22 -10.20 48.53 6.59
C GLY A 22 -9.58 47.27 6.01
N ILE A 23 -10.00 46.88 4.80
CA ILE A 23 -9.41 45.76 4.10
C ILE A 23 -8.09 46.24 3.53
N ARG A 24 -7.02 46.03 4.30
CA ARG A 24 -5.72 45.78 3.66
C ARG A 24 -5.86 44.44 2.91
N ASN A 25 -6.12 44.51 1.60
CA ASN A 25 -6.22 43.43 0.60
C ASN A 25 -7.48 42.54 0.60
N PRO A 26 -8.59 42.97 -0.03
CA PRO A 26 -9.78 42.13 -0.30
C PRO A 26 -9.49 40.93 -1.21
N ASP A 27 -8.39 40.97 -1.94
CA ASP A 27 -7.94 39.87 -2.78
C ASP A 27 -7.44 38.66 -1.95
N ILE A 28 -6.95 38.87 -0.73
CA ILE A 28 -6.42 37.78 0.13
C ILE A 28 -7.57 36.92 0.70
N THR A 29 -8.66 37.53 1.18
CA THR A 29 -9.79 36.80 1.77
C THR A 29 -10.55 35.97 0.74
N LYS A 30 -10.66 36.46 -0.50
CA LYS A 30 -11.25 35.72 -1.62
C LYS A 30 -10.39 34.50 -1.97
N LEU A 31 -9.07 34.68 -2.08
CA LEU A 31 -8.13 33.60 -2.38
C LEU A 31 -8.15 32.50 -1.30
N GLU A 32 -8.18 32.86 -0.02
CA GLU A 32 -8.27 31.89 1.09
C GLU A 32 -9.56 31.05 1.03
N SER A 33 -10.69 31.68 0.67
CA SER A 33 -11.96 30.97 0.51
C SER A 33 -11.97 30.03 -0.69
N GLU A 34 -11.38 30.44 -1.82
CA GLU A 34 -11.27 29.62 -3.03
C GLU A 34 -10.32 28.43 -2.80
N LEU A 35 -9.19 28.65 -2.12
CA LEU A 35 -8.25 27.58 -1.75
C LEU A 35 -8.91 26.58 -0.79
N SER A 36 -9.64 27.07 0.21
CA SER A 36 -10.38 26.23 1.16
C SER A 36 -11.44 25.40 0.45
N PHE A 37 -12.18 25.98 -0.49
CA PHE A 37 -13.17 25.26 -1.30
C PHE A 37 -12.52 24.17 -2.16
N LEU A 38 -11.40 24.47 -2.83
CA LEU A 38 -10.64 23.48 -3.60
C LEU A 38 -10.15 22.33 -2.72
N HIS A 39 -9.64 22.64 -1.53
CA HIS A 39 -9.18 21.64 -0.57
C HIS A 39 -10.32 20.73 -0.10
N ILE A 40 -11.48 21.32 0.27
CA ILE A 40 -12.66 20.57 0.68
C ILE A 40 -13.17 19.68 -0.46
N LYS A 41 -13.31 20.23 -1.68
CA LYS A 41 -13.78 19.48 -2.85
C LYS A 41 -12.85 18.30 -3.18
N SER A 42 -11.53 18.54 -3.17
CA SER A 42 -10.53 17.49 -3.39
C SER A 42 -10.61 16.42 -2.30
N THR A 43 -10.67 16.82 -1.03
CA THR A 43 -10.77 15.91 0.11
C THR A 43 -12.05 15.06 0.04
N MET A 44 -13.19 15.66 -0.30
CA MET A 44 -14.45 14.94 -0.48
C MET A 44 -14.37 13.92 -1.63
N SER A 45 -13.77 14.31 -2.76
CA SER A 45 -13.57 13.42 -3.91
C SER A 45 -12.67 12.24 -3.56
N ILE A 46 -11.54 12.48 -2.88
CA ILE A 46 -10.61 11.44 -2.43
C ILE A 46 -11.31 10.50 -1.44
N LYS A 47 -12.03 11.04 -0.45
CA LYS A 47 -12.79 10.22 0.51
C LYS A 47 -13.81 9.33 -0.20
N SER A 48 -14.50 9.84 -1.21
CA SER A 48 -15.45 9.07 -2.02
C SER A 48 -14.76 7.93 -2.79
N LYS A 49 -13.64 8.21 -3.48
CA LYS A 49 -12.86 7.20 -4.20
C LYS A 49 -12.28 6.13 -3.28
N ILE A 50 -11.72 6.52 -2.13
CA ILE A 50 -11.21 5.57 -1.12
C ILE A 50 -12.34 4.67 -0.62
N LYS A 51 -13.54 5.24 -0.39
CA LYS A 51 -14.71 4.43 0.00
C LYS A 51 -15.05 3.41 -1.08
N GLN A 52 -15.02 3.80 -2.36
CA GLN A 52 -15.26 2.88 -3.48
C GLN A 52 -14.22 1.76 -3.54
N VAL A 53 -12.92 2.08 -3.47
CA VAL A 53 -11.85 1.06 -3.49
C VAL A 53 -11.99 0.08 -2.31
N LYS A 54 -12.33 0.57 -1.11
CA LYS A 54 -12.59 -0.30 0.05
C LYS A 54 -13.76 -1.25 -0.19
N MET A 55 -14.80 -0.81 -0.88
CA MET A 55 -15.93 -1.67 -1.26
C MET A 55 -15.50 -2.75 -2.25
N GLU A 56 -14.74 -2.39 -3.29
CA GLU A 56 -14.23 -3.36 -4.27
C GLU A 56 -13.32 -4.41 -3.63
N ILE A 57 -12.45 -4.01 -2.69
CA ILE A 57 -11.62 -4.95 -1.92
C ILE A 57 -12.50 -5.92 -1.11
N CYS A 58 -13.57 -5.42 -0.51
CA CYS A 58 -14.51 -6.24 0.26
C CYS A 58 -15.22 -7.27 -0.65
N PHE A 59 -15.71 -6.84 -1.80
CA PHE A 59 -16.35 -7.73 -2.78
C PHE A 59 -15.37 -8.79 -3.30
N ASN A 60 -14.16 -8.39 -3.69
CA ASN A 60 -13.15 -9.33 -4.15
C ASN A 60 -12.79 -10.38 -3.08
N ARG A 61 -12.61 -9.95 -1.82
CA ARG A 61 -12.37 -10.89 -0.71
C ARG A 61 -13.53 -11.85 -0.47
N ARG A 62 -14.77 -11.38 -0.67
CA ARG A 62 -15.97 -12.21 -0.56
C ARG A 62 -16.02 -13.27 -1.67
N GLU A 63 -15.80 -12.87 -2.92
CA GLU A 63 -15.75 -13.81 -4.05
C GLU A 63 -14.63 -14.84 -3.89
N LEU A 64 -13.45 -14.41 -3.44
CA LEU A 64 -12.34 -15.31 -3.12
C LEU A 64 -12.70 -16.32 -2.02
N ALA A 65 -13.42 -15.89 -0.99
CA ALA A 65 -13.89 -16.79 0.06
C ALA A 65 -14.87 -17.84 -0.46
N TYR A 66 -15.81 -17.45 -1.34
CA TYR A 66 -16.71 -18.41 -1.98
C TYR A 66 -15.97 -19.40 -2.87
N ALA A 67 -15.06 -18.95 -3.72
CA ALA A 67 -14.26 -19.82 -4.57
C ALA A 67 -13.46 -20.86 -3.76
N ARG A 68 -12.91 -20.46 -2.61
CA ARG A 68 -12.23 -21.40 -1.69
C ARG A 68 -13.19 -22.43 -1.10
N LEU A 69 -14.39 -22.02 -0.66
CA LEU A 69 -15.39 -22.93 -0.11
C LEU A 69 -15.91 -23.92 -1.16
N GLU A 70 -16.16 -23.43 -2.38
CA GLU A 70 -16.58 -24.27 -3.51
C GLU A 70 -15.50 -25.28 -3.92
N SER A 71 -14.22 -24.88 -3.92
CA SER A 71 -13.10 -25.78 -4.21
C SER A 71 -13.05 -26.97 -3.25
N ILE A 72 -13.37 -26.78 -1.96
CA ILE A 72 -13.42 -27.89 -1.00
C ILE A 72 -14.69 -28.69 -1.17
N ALA A 73 -15.83 -28.03 -1.37
CA ALA A 73 -17.11 -28.70 -1.50
C ALA A 73 -17.15 -29.62 -2.73
N GLY A 74 -16.58 -29.19 -3.85
CA GLY A 74 -16.61 -29.92 -5.13
C GLY A 74 -15.48 -30.93 -5.32
N ALA A 75 -14.24 -30.57 -4.94
CA ALA A 75 -13.05 -31.36 -5.25
C ALA A 75 -12.30 -31.89 -4.01
N ASP A 76 -12.84 -31.66 -2.80
CA ASP A 76 -12.19 -31.99 -1.52
C ASP A 76 -10.73 -31.49 -1.45
N ASN A 77 -10.48 -30.31 -2.04
CA ASN A 77 -9.15 -29.77 -2.16
C ASN A 77 -8.63 -29.31 -0.79
N GLN A 78 -7.71 -30.10 -0.23
CA GLN A 78 -7.08 -29.88 1.07
C GLN A 78 -6.22 -28.59 1.12
N TYR A 79 -5.83 -28.03 -0.02
CA TYR A 79 -4.95 -26.86 -0.10
C TYR A 79 -5.68 -25.52 -0.25
N SER A 80 -6.99 -25.55 -0.50
CA SER A 80 -7.87 -24.38 -0.68
C SER A 80 -7.78 -23.32 0.44
N LEU A 81 -7.51 -23.74 1.67
CA LEU A 81 -7.41 -22.88 2.85
C LEU A 81 -5.98 -22.75 3.38
N MET A 82 -4.98 -23.20 2.60
CA MET A 82 -3.57 -23.07 2.94
C MET A 82 -3.16 -21.62 3.19
N GLN A 83 -3.74 -20.66 2.45
CA GLN A 83 -3.50 -19.22 2.65
C GLN A 83 -4.10 -18.68 3.97
N VAL A 84 -5.03 -19.40 4.58
CA VAL A 84 -5.71 -19.00 5.83
C VAL A 84 -5.02 -19.62 7.04
N PHE A 85 -4.77 -20.93 7.01
CA PHE A 85 -4.23 -21.67 8.16
C PHE A 85 -2.73 -21.95 8.06
N GLY A 86 -2.15 -21.91 6.86
CA GLY A 86 -0.76 -22.27 6.63
C GLY A 86 -0.51 -23.78 6.66
N ARG A 87 0.76 -24.15 6.59
CA ARG A 87 1.24 -25.54 6.65
C ARG A 87 0.98 -26.15 8.04
N GLY A 88 1.01 -27.48 8.13
CA GLY A 88 0.81 -28.20 9.41
C GLY A 88 -0.64 -28.26 9.89
N HIS A 89 -1.61 -27.93 9.04
CA HIS A 89 -3.03 -28.05 9.36
C HIS A 89 -3.68 -29.10 8.47
N ILE A 90 -4.51 -29.94 9.08
CA ILE A 90 -5.39 -30.88 8.37
C ILE A 90 -6.79 -30.30 8.39
N ILE A 91 -7.43 -30.29 7.23
CA ILE A 91 -8.80 -29.80 7.08
C ILE A 91 -9.63 -30.96 6.59
N THR A 92 -10.59 -31.36 7.44
CA THR A 92 -11.47 -32.49 7.17
C THR A 92 -12.89 -31.98 7.05
N ARG A 93 -13.50 -32.15 5.89
CA ARG A 93 -14.91 -31.85 5.67
C ARG A 93 -15.78 -32.98 6.22
N SER A 94 -16.84 -32.62 6.94
CA SER A 94 -17.84 -33.55 7.45
C SER A 94 -19.23 -32.97 7.21
N GLY A 95 -19.88 -33.38 6.12
CA GLY A 95 -21.13 -32.77 5.69
C GLY A 95 -20.94 -31.30 5.29
N ALA A 96 -21.70 -30.40 5.92
CA ALA A 96 -21.63 -28.96 5.71
C ALA A 96 -20.65 -28.24 6.66
N SER A 97 -20.01 -28.97 7.59
CA SER A 97 -18.99 -28.42 8.49
C SER A 97 -17.58 -28.86 8.09
N MET A 98 -16.60 -28.11 8.57
CA MET A 98 -15.19 -28.44 8.43
C MET A 98 -14.51 -28.40 9.79
N TYR A 99 -13.63 -29.37 10.00
CA TYR A 99 -12.77 -29.45 11.17
C TYR A 99 -11.35 -29.12 10.74
N VAL A 100 -10.74 -28.20 11.47
CA VAL A 100 -9.34 -27.82 11.28
C VAL A 100 -8.57 -28.35 12.47
N THR A 101 -7.54 -29.16 12.19
CA THR A 101 -6.69 -29.76 13.21
C THR A 101 -5.26 -29.30 13.00
N HIS A 102 -4.67 -28.69 14.04
CA HIS A 102 -3.27 -28.30 14.06
C HIS A 102 -2.39 -29.51 14.39
N CYS A 103 -1.37 -29.75 13.57
CA CYS A 103 -0.42 -30.85 13.75
C CYS A 103 0.78 -30.42 14.60
N ASN A 104 1.28 -31.33 15.42
CA ASN A 104 2.54 -31.10 16.14
C ASN A 104 3.71 -31.31 15.17
N PRO A 105 4.72 -30.41 15.16
CA PRO A 105 5.90 -30.60 14.34
C PRO A 105 6.71 -31.80 14.85
N VAL A 106 7.19 -32.62 13.91
CA VAL A 106 8.02 -33.80 14.21
C VAL A 106 9.15 -33.90 13.20
N ASP A 107 10.30 -34.40 13.64
CA ASP A 107 11.43 -34.68 12.77
C ASP A 107 11.30 -36.08 12.16
N VAL A 108 11.57 -36.17 10.86
CA VAL A 108 11.47 -37.41 10.09
C VAL A 108 12.71 -37.59 9.22
N LEU A 109 13.06 -38.84 8.92
CA LEU A 109 14.17 -39.17 8.05
C LEU A 109 13.66 -39.54 6.66
N PRO A 110 14.11 -38.86 5.58
CA PRO A 110 13.81 -39.27 4.21
C PRO A 110 14.32 -40.68 3.93
N ARG A 111 13.54 -41.47 3.20
CA ARG A 111 13.91 -42.83 2.77
C ARG A 111 13.74 -42.98 1.28
N THR A 112 14.51 -43.83 0.64
CA THR A 112 14.26 -44.21 -0.75
C THR A 112 13.14 -45.24 -0.82
N ALA A 113 12.07 -44.97 -1.57
CA ALA A 113 11.00 -45.92 -1.84
C ALA A 113 11.28 -46.71 -3.13
N LEU A 114 10.79 -47.96 -3.19
CA LEU A 114 10.86 -48.81 -4.40
C LEU A 114 10.05 -48.23 -5.57
N ASN A 115 8.90 -47.62 -5.26
CA ASN A 115 8.05 -46.96 -6.22
C ASN A 115 8.14 -45.44 -6.05
N CYS A 116 8.05 -44.70 -7.16
CA CYS A 116 7.95 -43.26 -7.10
C CYS A 116 6.58 -42.84 -6.58
N THR A 117 6.57 -41.87 -5.67
CA THR A 117 5.35 -41.29 -5.10
C THR A 117 5.35 -39.79 -5.31
N ASP A 118 4.16 -39.19 -5.33
CA ASP A 118 4.01 -37.73 -5.35
C ASP A 118 4.35 -37.13 -3.99
N GLU A 119 4.14 -37.87 -2.89
CA GLU A 119 4.57 -37.53 -1.54
C GLU A 119 6.01 -37.93 -1.25
N ILE A 120 6.61 -37.27 -0.25
CA ILE A 120 7.97 -37.54 0.22
C ILE A 120 7.96 -38.82 1.07
N PRO A 121 8.62 -39.91 0.67
CA PRO A 121 8.74 -41.10 1.49
C PRO A 121 9.68 -40.83 2.68
N VAL A 122 9.19 -41.08 3.90
CA VAL A 122 9.97 -40.91 5.13
C VAL A 122 9.77 -42.07 6.09
N THR A 123 10.66 -42.21 7.06
CA THR A 123 10.48 -43.10 8.22
C THR A 123 10.22 -42.25 9.45
N TYR A 124 9.12 -42.54 10.16
CA TYR A 124 8.74 -41.90 11.42
C TYR A 124 8.51 -42.98 12.48
N ASN A 125 9.24 -42.88 13.60
CA ASN A 125 9.16 -43.85 14.72
C ASN A 125 9.25 -45.33 14.28
N GLY A 126 10.18 -45.64 13.35
CA GLY A 126 10.37 -46.98 12.80
C GLY A 126 9.29 -47.45 11.81
N THR A 127 8.30 -46.59 11.50
CA THR A 127 7.24 -46.89 10.53
C THR A 127 7.46 -46.11 9.24
N ASP A 128 7.28 -46.78 8.11
CA ASP A 128 7.32 -46.15 6.79
C ASP A 128 6.03 -45.38 6.55
N VAL A 129 6.17 -44.08 6.35
CA VAL A 129 5.07 -43.15 6.09
C VAL A 129 5.44 -42.23 4.93
N PHE A 130 4.55 -41.28 4.62
CA PHE A 130 4.72 -40.32 3.55
C PHE A 130 4.44 -38.91 4.07
N VAL A 131 5.07 -37.89 3.49
CA VAL A 131 4.82 -36.49 3.84
C VAL A 131 4.33 -35.76 2.61
N ASP A 132 3.23 -35.05 2.78
CA ASP A 132 2.70 -34.17 1.75
C ASP A 132 3.66 -33.00 1.49
N PRO A 133 4.15 -32.79 0.26
CA PRO A 133 5.19 -31.81 -0.02
C PRO A 133 4.72 -30.36 0.05
N ILE A 134 3.40 -30.12 0.07
CA ILE A 134 2.81 -28.78 0.10
C ILE A 134 2.42 -28.41 1.53
N SER A 135 1.64 -29.26 2.20
CA SER A 135 1.13 -29.05 3.56
C SER A 135 2.11 -29.46 4.66
N MET A 136 3.11 -30.28 4.34
CA MET A 136 4.07 -30.87 5.29
C MET A 136 3.42 -31.76 6.37
N VAL A 137 2.26 -32.34 6.05
CA VAL A 137 1.54 -33.26 6.93
C VAL A 137 1.92 -34.71 6.60
N ILE A 138 2.10 -35.54 7.64
CA ILE A 138 2.32 -36.98 7.49
C ILE A 138 1.04 -37.68 7.06
N LYS A 139 1.15 -38.52 6.03
CA LYS A 139 0.12 -39.40 5.48
C LYS A 139 0.57 -40.86 5.63
N SER A 140 -0.39 -41.76 5.82
CA SER A 140 -0.14 -43.20 5.92
C SER A 140 0.22 -43.84 4.58
N ALA A 141 -0.25 -43.26 3.47
CA ALA A 141 -0.01 -43.75 2.12
C ALA A 141 0.29 -42.59 1.17
N GLY A 142 1.17 -42.84 0.21
CA GLY A 142 1.47 -41.95 -0.91
C GLY A 142 0.80 -42.42 -2.20
N VAL A 143 0.53 -41.49 -3.09
CA VAL A 143 0.05 -41.75 -4.44
C VAL A 143 1.21 -42.26 -5.29
N ILE A 144 1.11 -43.50 -5.75
CA ILE A 144 2.12 -44.12 -6.60
C ILE A 144 2.01 -43.52 -8.01
N THR A 145 3.14 -43.03 -8.51
CA THR A 145 3.26 -42.48 -9.86
C THR A 145 4.31 -43.23 -10.67
N ARG A 146 4.35 -42.99 -11.98
CA ARG A 146 5.35 -43.60 -12.86
C ARG A 146 6.70 -42.94 -12.66
N CYS A 147 7.67 -43.75 -12.23
CA CYS A 147 9.06 -43.34 -12.24
C CYS A 147 9.51 -42.99 -13.65
N ASN A 148 10.07 -41.80 -13.79
CA ASN A 148 10.65 -41.31 -15.03
C ASN A 148 11.80 -40.35 -14.68
N ASP A 149 12.78 -40.26 -15.56
CA ASP A 149 14.00 -39.47 -15.40
C ASP A 149 13.85 -38.02 -15.91
N VAL A 150 12.94 -37.78 -16.86
CA VAL A 150 12.68 -36.47 -17.47
C VAL A 150 11.92 -35.52 -16.53
N ALA A 151 10.87 -36.02 -15.89
CA ALA A 151 9.95 -35.30 -15.02
C ALA A 151 9.62 -36.12 -13.74
N PRO A 152 10.63 -36.41 -12.90
CA PRO A 152 10.40 -37.07 -11.62
C PRO A 152 9.63 -36.13 -10.67
N PRO A 153 8.85 -36.68 -9.71
CA PRO A 153 8.34 -35.92 -8.59
C PRO A 153 9.44 -35.10 -7.91
N ARG A 154 9.15 -33.81 -7.67
CA ARG A 154 10.08 -32.85 -7.07
C ARG A 154 9.46 -32.23 -5.83
N TRP A 155 10.28 -32.04 -4.81
CA TRP A 155 9.84 -31.51 -3.52
C TRP A 155 10.80 -30.45 -3.00
N LEU A 156 10.25 -29.41 -2.39
CA LEU A 156 11.02 -28.38 -1.73
C LEU A 156 11.23 -28.75 -0.26
N ILE A 157 12.45 -29.12 0.11
CA ILE A 157 12.81 -29.51 1.47
C ILE A 157 13.89 -28.55 1.97
N ALA A 158 13.62 -27.85 3.06
CA ALA A 158 14.55 -26.90 3.69
C ALA A 158 15.15 -25.87 2.70
N GLY A 159 14.35 -25.38 1.74
CA GLY A 159 14.77 -24.38 0.76
C GLY A 159 15.55 -24.94 -0.44
N ARG A 160 15.67 -26.26 -0.57
CA ARG A 160 16.33 -26.93 -1.69
C ARG A 160 15.39 -27.91 -2.38
N TRP A 161 15.53 -28.03 -3.69
CA TRP A 161 14.72 -28.96 -4.47
C TRP A 161 15.36 -30.34 -4.55
N TYR A 162 14.55 -31.36 -4.23
CA TYR A 162 14.93 -32.76 -4.31
C TYR A 162 14.03 -33.48 -5.30
N CYS A 163 14.61 -34.42 -6.04
CA CYS A 163 13.94 -35.26 -7.02
C CYS A 163 13.94 -36.71 -6.55
N SER A 164 12.84 -37.43 -6.79
CA SER A 164 12.62 -38.77 -6.24
C SER A 164 13.36 -39.91 -6.96
N TYR A 165 13.70 -39.75 -8.25
CA TYR A 165 14.23 -40.81 -9.11
C TYR A 165 15.59 -40.44 -9.74
N PRO A 166 16.54 -41.39 -9.91
CA PRO A 166 16.52 -42.82 -9.52
C PRO A 166 16.72 -43.08 -8.02
N ALA A 167 17.20 -42.09 -7.29
CA ALA A 167 17.22 -42.02 -5.83
C ALA A 167 16.98 -40.56 -5.45
N ILE A 168 16.71 -40.30 -4.17
CA ILE A 168 16.57 -38.93 -3.67
C ILE A 168 17.87 -38.18 -3.92
N LYS A 169 17.81 -37.15 -4.77
CA LYS A 169 18.96 -36.32 -5.15
C LYS A 169 18.56 -34.87 -5.27
N ASP A 170 19.53 -33.99 -5.15
CA ASP A 170 19.36 -32.58 -5.48
C ASP A 170 18.96 -32.41 -6.95
N CYS A 171 18.05 -31.47 -7.23
CA CYS A 171 17.72 -31.08 -8.58
C CYS A 171 17.49 -29.59 -8.73
N ALA A 172 17.50 -29.13 -9.99
CA ALA A 172 17.34 -27.73 -10.33
C ALA A 172 15.92 -27.23 -9.99
N ASP A 173 15.88 -25.96 -9.59
CA ASP A 173 14.65 -25.24 -9.26
C ASP A 173 13.72 -25.23 -10.48
N PRO A 174 12.40 -25.45 -10.28
CA PRO A 174 11.42 -25.32 -11.35
C PRO A 174 11.25 -23.85 -11.76
N GLU A 175 10.84 -23.63 -13.01
CA GLU A 175 10.50 -22.30 -13.49
C GLU A 175 9.24 -21.77 -12.77
N GLU A 176 9.26 -20.51 -12.36
CA GLU A 176 8.13 -19.88 -11.71
C GLU A 176 7.04 -19.52 -12.73
N ILE A 177 5.79 -19.82 -12.38
CA ILE A 177 4.66 -19.36 -13.20
C ILE A 177 4.59 -17.83 -13.07
N PRO A 178 4.56 -17.08 -14.18
CA PRO A 178 4.48 -15.63 -14.13
C PRO A 178 3.10 -15.20 -13.64
N VAL A 179 2.95 -15.01 -12.33
CA VAL A 179 1.80 -14.31 -11.73
C VAL A 179 2.02 -12.81 -11.91
N GLN A 180 1.63 -12.30 -13.08
CA GLN A 180 1.69 -10.87 -13.36
C GLN A 180 0.72 -10.15 -12.41
N ALA A 181 1.26 -9.40 -11.45
CA ALA A 181 0.48 -8.44 -10.71
C ALA A 181 -0.08 -7.42 -11.70
N VAL A 182 -1.37 -7.12 -11.62
CA VAL A 182 -1.95 -6.02 -12.40
C VAL A 182 -1.28 -4.74 -11.93
N LEU A 183 -0.38 -4.20 -12.76
CA LEU A 183 0.18 -2.88 -12.56
C LEU A 183 -0.96 -1.88 -12.72
N VAL A 184 -1.44 -1.35 -11.59
CA VAL A 184 -2.33 -0.20 -11.62
C VAL A 184 -1.46 0.98 -11.99
N ASP A 185 -1.66 1.52 -13.19
CA ASP A 185 -1.06 2.80 -13.58
C ASP A 185 -1.57 3.87 -12.60
N GLU A 186 -0.73 4.29 -11.67
CA GLU A 186 -1.06 5.36 -10.72
C GLU A 186 -1.15 6.74 -11.42
N GLY A 187 -0.85 6.79 -12.72
CA GLY A 187 -0.64 8.02 -13.46
C GLY A 187 0.61 8.73 -12.97
N THR A 188 1.20 9.59 -13.80
CA THR A 188 2.22 10.52 -13.31
C THR A 188 1.56 11.42 -12.26
N VAL A 189 1.87 11.20 -10.97
CA VAL A 189 1.58 12.17 -9.92
C VAL A 189 2.52 13.34 -10.17
N VAL A 190 2.12 14.21 -11.09
CA VAL A 190 2.96 15.32 -11.52
C VAL A 190 3.22 16.14 -10.27
N ASN A 191 4.50 16.37 -9.99
CA ASN A 191 5.03 17.37 -9.07
C ASN A 191 4.60 18.79 -9.49
N GLN A 192 3.31 19.03 -9.70
CA GLN A 192 2.71 20.34 -9.81
C GLN A 192 2.52 20.89 -8.40
N GLY A 193 3.66 21.16 -7.75
CA GLY A 193 3.66 22.29 -6.83
C GLY A 193 3.21 23.53 -7.61
N LEU A 194 2.54 24.47 -6.93
CA LEU A 194 2.21 25.80 -7.45
C LEU A 194 3.50 26.62 -7.68
N GLY A 195 4.43 26.12 -8.50
CA GLY A 195 5.68 26.77 -8.89
C GLY A 195 5.48 27.82 -9.98
N ARG A 196 4.31 28.47 -10.00
CA ARG A 196 3.99 29.55 -10.92
C ARG A 196 3.89 30.85 -10.13
N SER A 197 5.03 31.51 -10.00
CA SER A 197 5.00 32.97 -9.99
C SER A 197 4.27 33.43 -11.26
N ILE A 198 3.37 34.41 -11.14
CA ILE A 198 2.72 35.06 -12.30
C ILE A 198 3.70 35.89 -13.13
N TYR A 199 4.92 36.10 -12.62
CA TYR A 199 6.00 36.80 -13.29
C TYR A 199 6.94 35.80 -13.97
N SER A 200 7.39 36.15 -15.18
CA SER A 200 8.44 35.39 -15.87
C SER A 200 9.75 35.44 -15.07
N LYS A 201 10.67 34.49 -15.33
CA LYS A 201 12.00 34.50 -14.71
C LYS A 201 12.74 35.81 -15.00
N GLU A 202 12.57 36.32 -16.22
CA GLU A 202 13.15 37.60 -16.67
C GLU A 202 12.60 38.78 -15.87
N GLN A 203 11.28 38.81 -15.60
CA GLN A 203 10.66 39.85 -14.77
C GLN A 203 11.14 39.81 -13.31
N LEU A 204 11.39 38.61 -12.78
CA LEU A 204 11.97 38.45 -11.44
C LEU A 204 13.42 38.94 -11.40
N GLU A 205 14.22 38.62 -12.41
CA GLU A 205 15.61 39.08 -12.52
C GLU A 205 15.70 40.60 -12.68
N GLU A 206 14.82 41.22 -13.46
CA GLU A 206 14.71 42.68 -13.54
C GLU A 206 14.27 43.31 -12.21
N PHE A 207 13.33 42.69 -11.51
CA PHE A 207 12.91 43.17 -10.20
C PHE A 207 14.02 43.08 -9.14
N VAL A 208 14.83 42.02 -9.17
CA VAL A 208 16.02 41.89 -8.32
C VAL A 208 17.02 43.00 -8.64
N LYS A 209 17.33 43.25 -9.91
CA LYS A 209 18.20 44.37 -10.33
C LYS A 209 17.65 45.73 -9.91
N PHE A 210 16.33 45.92 -9.99
CA PHE A 210 15.65 47.12 -9.53
C PHE A 210 15.82 47.31 -8.01
N GLN A 211 15.58 46.27 -7.20
CA GLN A 211 15.80 46.31 -5.75
C GLN A 211 17.26 46.60 -5.39
N ASP A 212 18.21 45.94 -6.06
CA ASP A 212 19.64 46.16 -5.85
C ASP A 212 20.02 47.60 -6.16
N SER A 213 19.50 48.19 -7.24
CA SER A 213 19.77 49.60 -7.59
C SER A 213 19.32 50.58 -6.51
N HIS A 214 18.22 50.29 -5.82
CA HIS A 214 17.73 51.11 -4.71
C HIS A 214 18.59 50.98 -3.45
N GLN A 215 19.14 49.79 -3.20
CA GLN A 215 20.07 49.53 -2.10
C GLN A 215 21.44 50.18 -2.37
N VAL A 216 21.95 50.08 -3.61
CA VAL A 216 23.22 50.67 -4.02
C VAL A 216 23.17 52.19 -3.96
N ARG A 217 22.03 52.81 -4.30
CA ARG A 217 21.88 54.26 -4.15
C ARG A 217 22.03 54.70 -2.69
N LYS A 218 21.47 53.96 -1.72
CA LYS A 218 21.67 54.23 -0.29
C LYS A 218 23.12 54.06 0.14
N ALA A 219 23.81 53.03 -0.36
CA ALA A 219 25.23 52.79 -0.06
C ALA A 219 26.11 53.92 -0.63
N TYR A 220 25.88 54.34 -1.88
CA TYR A 220 26.60 55.44 -2.51
C TYR A 220 26.35 56.78 -1.80
N TRP A 221 25.11 57.08 -1.40
CA TRP A 221 24.79 58.27 -0.60
C TRP A 221 25.43 58.22 0.79
N ALA A 222 25.52 57.05 1.41
CA ALA A 222 26.22 56.89 2.69
C ALA A 222 27.73 57.10 2.54
N GLU A 223 28.35 56.53 1.50
CA GLU A 223 29.77 56.68 1.20
C GLU A 223 30.14 58.13 0.83
N THR A 224 29.35 58.78 -0.05
CA THR A 224 29.59 60.20 -0.38
C THR A 224 29.33 61.13 0.80
N ALA A 225 28.36 60.82 1.67
CA ALA A 225 28.19 61.55 2.92
C ALA A 225 29.41 61.37 3.83
N GLU A 226 29.93 60.14 3.97
CA GLU A 226 31.10 59.84 4.79
C GLU A 226 32.37 60.55 4.26
N ILE A 227 32.58 60.59 2.94
CA ILE A 227 33.66 61.36 2.31
C ILE A 227 33.48 62.88 2.55
N ALA A 228 32.26 63.39 2.43
CA ALA A 228 31.97 64.81 2.65
C ALA A 228 32.15 65.23 4.12
N TYR A 229 31.87 64.35 5.08
CA TYR A 229 32.12 64.60 6.50
C TYR A 229 33.58 64.34 6.89
N GLY A 230 34.24 63.34 6.31
CA GLY A 230 35.65 63.03 6.54
C GLY A 230 36.61 64.07 5.96
N GLY A 231 36.20 64.78 4.90
CA GLY A 231 36.94 65.91 4.33
C GLY A 231 36.83 67.22 5.12
N ARG A 232 36.06 67.25 6.23
CA ARG A 232 35.83 68.45 7.04
C ARG A 232 36.50 68.37 8.42
N GLY A 233 37.78 67.96 8.42
CA GLY A 233 38.64 67.89 9.60
C GLY A 233 40.02 68.51 9.37
N GLU A 234 40.29 69.59 10.12
CA GLU A 234 41.54 70.36 10.27
C GLU A 234 42.07 71.16 9.06
N GLY A 235 41.39 72.27 8.75
CA GLY A 235 42.02 73.46 8.16
C GLY A 235 41.26 74.13 7.02
N GLY A 236 40.30 75.01 7.34
CA GLY A 236 39.65 75.95 6.40
C GLY A 236 38.23 75.58 6.00
#